data_AF-A0A8T7EIZ6-F1
#
_entry.id   AF-A0A8T7EIZ6-F1
#
_cell.length_a   1.000
_cell.length_b   1.000
_cell.length_c   1.000
_cell.angle_alpha   90.00
_cell.angle_beta   90.00
_cell.angle_gamma   90.00
#
_symmetry.space_group_name_H-M   'P 1'
#
loop_
_entity.id
_entity.type
_entity.pdbx_description
1 polymer ?
#
loop_
_entity_poly.entity_id
_entity_poly.type
_entity_poly.pdbx_seq_one_letter_code
_entity_poly.pdbx_strand_id
1 'polypeptide(L)'
;MAALRYTEALLNYFDEPSRRFSLGRRGSLKRRLVAGLHVAFYKDLGNAVATMNLAFIGLPGWIEIRQPDAIPLYTEMVQELIKLVGQFDESHSDTTEMLQALRDFVSGDTLDALFRFTRAFPVYYIGMRERNKYVHAIQEDILERIITMTEPRYAEILEDEGFRNIAYAIRASTVIAQYQKAQGNRKYDVRYGLGQELARKSRYEADFITALSDFMFKFNAENAQVMEVTKGQRPPYRRSIQTSDIGSVVALIDRFGSEIIANLLIAFGYARQPRKNDAGEADDDSE
;
A
#
# COMPACT_ATOMS: atom_id res chain seq x y z
N MET A 1 -2.49 6.72 15.27
CA MET A 1 -3.93 6.43 15.11
C MET A 1 -4.43 5.49 16.21
N ALA A 2 -5.42 5.92 17.02
CA ALA A 2 -5.84 5.20 18.23
C ALA A 2 -6.47 3.83 17.97
N ALA A 3 -7.28 3.67 16.92
CA ALA A 3 -7.93 2.39 16.60
C ALA A 3 -6.93 1.27 16.30
N LEU A 4 -5.86 1.56 15.54
CA LEU A 4 -4.81 0.57 15.26
C LEU A 4 -4.07 0.15 16.54
N ARG A 5 -3.73 1.10 17.41
CA ARG A 5 -3.07 0.82 18.70
C ARG A 5 -3.95 0.00 19.65
N TYR A 6 -5.24 0.31 19.69
CA TYR A 6 -6.19 -0.46 20.48
C TYR A 6 -6.35 -1.88 19.92
N THR A 7 -6.38 -2.02 18.59
CA THR A 7 -6.42 -3.31 17.90
C THR A 7 -5.17 -4.14 18.20
N GLU A 8 -3.98 -3.54 18.13
CA GLU A 8 -2.71 -4.16 18.51
C GLU A 8 -2.74 -4.67 19.96
N ALA A 9 -3.21 -3.85 20.90
CA ALA A 9 -3.34 -4.23 22.31
C ALA A 9 -4.31 -5.41 22.50
N LEU A 10 -5.44 -5.41 21.79
CA LEU A 10 -6.38 -6.53 21.81
C LEU A 10 -5.77 -7.82 21.27
N LEU A 11 -5.09 -7.76 20.11
CA LEU A 11 -4.45 -8.92 19.51
C LEU A 11 -3.40 -9.51 20.46
N ASN A 12 -2.54 -8.67 21.04
CA ASN A 12 -1.54 -9.09 22.02
C ASN A 12 -2.16 -9.73 23.26
N TYR A 13 -3.25 -9.16 23.78
CA TYR A 13 -3.97 -9.71 24.94
C TYR A 13 -4.48 -11.13 24.69
N PHE A 14 -4.94 -11.42 23.47
CA PHE A 14 -5.48 -12.74 23.11
C PHE A 14 -4.45 -13.70 22.53
N ASP A 15 -3.25 -13.25 22.18
CA ASP A 15 -2.16 -14.14 21.73
C ASP A 15 -1.63 -15.02 22.88
N GLU A 16 -1.89 -14.63 24.13
CA GLU A 16 -1.53 -15.41 25.30
C GLU A 16 -2.16 -16.82 25.30
N PRO A 17 -1.41 -17.89 25.65
CA PRO A 17 -1.88 -19.28 25.57
C PRO A 17 -3.19 -19.56 26.31
N SER A 18 -3.39 -18.92 27.47
CA SER A 18 -4.59 -19.06 28.29
C SER A 18 -5.84 -18.45 27.66
N ARG A 19 -5.68 -17.52 26.72
CA ARG A 19 -6.76 -16.71 26.13
C ARG A 19 -6.96 -16.96 24.64
N ARG A 20 -5.99 -17.57 23.94
CA ARG A 20 -5.99 -17.86 22.50
C ARG A 20 -7.28 -18.51 22.00
N PHE A 21 -7.79 -19.50 22.72
CA PHE A 21 -9.01 -20.23 22.33
C PHE A 21 -10.30 -19.42 22.50
N SER A 22 -10.29 -18.37 23.33
CA SER A 22 -11.47 -17.55 23.58
C SER A 22 -11.82 -16.60 22.42
N LEU A 23 -10.83 -16.29 21.57
CA LEU A 23 -10.97 -15.36 20.44
C LEU A 23 -11.34 -16.07 19.14
N GLY A 24 -10.80 -17.27 18.87
CA GLY A 24 -11.11 -18.05 17.65
C GLY A 24 -12.60 -18.37 17.46
N ARG A 25 -13.39 -18.36 18.54
CA ARG A 25 -14.85 -18.53 18.49
C ARG A 25 -15.63 -17.24 18.21
N ARG A 26 -14.99 -16.08 18.29
CA ARG A 26 -15.65 -14.76 18.19
C ARG A 26 -15.71 -14.23 16.77
N GLY A 27 -14.86 -14.64 15.83
CA GLY A 27 -14.91 -14.14 14.47
C GLY A 27 -14.49 -12.67 14.38
N SER A 28 -15.34 -11.80 13.82
CA SER A 28 -15.02 -10.37 13.63
C SER A 28 -14.83 -9.62 14.95
N LEU A 29 -13.65 -9.02 15.15
CA LEU A 29 -13.35 -8.22 16.36
C LEU A 29 -14.29 -7.02 16.50
N LYS A 30 -14.47 -6.28 15.41
CA LYS A 30 -15.34 -5.10 15.34
C LYS A 30 -16.78 -5.43 15.74
N ARG A 31 -17.33 -6.53 15.22
CA ARG A 31 -18.75 -6.88 15.42
C ARG A 31 -19.02 -7.60 16.73
N ARG A 32 -18.06 -8.39 17.24
CA ARG A 32 -18.29 -9.31 18.36
C ARG A 32 -17.55 -8.95 19.65
N LEU A 33 -16.66 -7.96 19.62
CA LEU A 33 -15.87 -7.57 20.78
C LEU A 33 -15.96 -6.07 21.07
N VAL A 34 -15.39 -5.23 20.21
CA VAL A 34 -15.39 -3.76 20.38
C VAL A 34 -15.58 -3.11 19.02
N ALA A 35 -16.66 -2.35 18.85
CA ALA A 35 -16.96 -1.69 17.59
C ALA A 35 -16.00 -0.53 17.28
N GLY A 36 -15.56 0.19 18.31
CA GLY A 36 -14.79 1.41 18.16
C GLY A 36 -14.64 2.20 19.45
N LEU A 37 -14.18 3.44 19.30
CA LEU A 37 -13.97 4.43 20.35
C LEU A 37 -14.77 5.69 20.03
N HIS A 38 -15.52 6.20 21.00
CA HIS A 38 -16.05 7.57 20.91
C HIS A 38 -14.97 8.55 21.38
N VAL A 39 -14.73 9.58 20.59
CA VAL A 39 -13.76 10.64 20.86
C VAL A 39 -14.49 11.96 20.97
N ALA A 40 -14.38 12.60 22.13
CA ALA A 40 -14.88 13.95 22.37
C ALA A 40 -13.69 14.94 22.30
N PHE A 41 -13.80 15.95 21.44
CA PHE A 41 -12.86 17.06 21.39
C PHE A 41 -13.47 18.26 22.14
N TYR A 42 -12.73 18.77 23.12
CA TYR A 42 -13.13 19.92 23.91
C TYR A 42 -12.22 21.10 23.59
N LYS A 43 -12.80 22.30 23.49
CA LYS A 43 -12.05 23.54 23.35
C LYS A 43 -12.36 24.44 24.54
N ASP A 44 -11.28 24.91 25.16
CA ASP A 44 -11.34 25.95 26.18
C ASP A 44 -11.66 27.30 25.53
N LEU A 45 -12.73 27.94 26.01
CA LEU A 45 -13.20 29.26 25.59
C LEU A 45 -12.96 30.33 26.68
N GLY A 46 -12.07 30.04 27.66
CA GLY A 46 -11.71 30.91 28.77
C GLY A 46 -12.64 30.73 29.97
N ASN A 47 -13.93 31.03 29.82
CA ASN A 47 -14.92 30.92 30.91
C ASN A 47 -15.77 29.64 30.85
N ALA A 48 -15.60 28.82 29.81
CA ALA A 48 -16.31 27.55 29.63
C ALA A 48 -15.52 26.61 28.73
N VAL A 49 -15.72 25.30 28.93
CA VAL A 49 -15.21 24.26 28.03
C VAL A 49 -16.37 23.81 27.14
N ALA A 50 -16.25 24.01 25.83
CA ALA A 50 -17.25 23.57 24.87
C ALA A 50 -16.87 22.22 24.26
N THR A 51 -17.85 21.31 24.12
CA THR A 51 -17.67 20.11 23.30
C THR A 51 -17.76 20.52 21.84
N MET A 52 -16.64 20.44 21.13
CA MET A 52 -16.53 20.88 19.74
C MET A 52 -16.88 19.78 18.75
N ASN A 53 -16.57 18.52 19.09
CA ASN A 53 -16.82 17.39 18.20
C ASN A 53 -17.00 16.10 19.00
N LEU A 54 -17.93 15.26 18.54
CA LEU A 54 -18.09 13.87 18.96
C LEU A 54 -17.89 13.01 17.71
N ALA A 55 -16.74 12.33 17.64
CA ALA A 55 -16.41 11.44 16.55
C ALA A 55 -16.43 9.98 17.00
N PHE A 56 -16.76 9.07 16.10
CA PHE A 56 -16.57 7.63 16.31
C PHE A 56 -15.39 7.14 15.47
N ILE A 57 -14.53 6.33 16.07
CA ILE A 57 -13.40 5.69 15.39
C ILE A 57 -13.61 4.19 15.49
N GLY A 58 -13.96 3.56 14.38
CA GLY A 58 -14.18 2.11 14.30
C GLY A 58 -12.87 1.34 14.39
N LEU A 59 -12.95 0.13 14.94
CA LEU A 59 -11.90 -0.87 14.72
C LEU A 59 -11.96 -1.39 13.27
N PRO A 60 -10.85 -1.91 12.73
CA PRO A 60 -10.83 -2.56 11.43
C PRO A 60 -11.74 -3.79 11.40
N GLY A 61 -12.68 -3.80 10.47
CA GLY A 61 -13.64 -4.88 10.25
C GLY A 61 -13.07 -6.04 9.43
N TRP A 62 -12.01 -5.82 8.67
CA TRP A 62 -11.27 -6.86 7.93
C TRP A 62 -10.47 -7.83 8.84
N ILE A 63 -10.47 -7.60 10.17
CA ILE A 63 -9.91 -8.56 11.14
C ILE A 63 -10.97 -9.56 11.58
N GLU A 64 -10.90 -10.77 11.02
CA GLU A 64 -11.78 -11.89 11.31
C GLU A 64 -11.01 -13.09 11.88
N ILE A 65 -11.04 -13.23 13.21
CA ILE A 65 -10.28 -14.28 13.89
C ILE A 65 -11.17 -15.52 14.02
N ARG A 66 -10.99 -16.44 13.07
CA ARG A 66 -11.67 -17.74 13.04
C ARG A 66 -10.84 -18.85 13.67
N GLN A 67 -9.53 -18.68 13.71
CA GLN A 67 -8.58 -19.61 14.32
C GLN A 67 -7.53 -18.82 15.10
N PRO A 68 -7.06 -19.33 16.26
CA PRO A 68 -6.02 -18.67 17.05
C PRO A 68 -4.71 -18.43 16.29
N ASP A 69 -4.41 -19.27 15.29
CA ASP A 69 -3.18 -19.17 14.48
C ASP A 69 -3.20 -17.99 13.51
N ALA A 70 -4.35 -17.32 13.34
CA ALA A 70 -4.45 -16.10 12.55
C ALA A 70 -3.99 -14.84 13.31
N ILE A 71 -3.84 -14.92 14.64
CA ILE A 71 -3.48 -13.74 15.46
C ILE A 71 -2.13 -13.13 15.04
N PRO A 72 -1.03 -13.90 14.88
CA PRO A 72 0.25 -13.34 14.46
C PRO A 72 0.18 -12.58 13.12
N LEU A 73 -0.59 -13.11 12.17
CA LEU A 73 -0.79 -12.48 10.87
C LEU A 73 -1.47 -11.11 11.01
N TYR A 74 -2.55 -11.03 11.79
CA TYR A 74 -3.24 -9.76 12.02
C TYR A 74 -2.37 -8.76 12.80
N THR A 75 -1.56 -9.25 13.74
CA THR A 75 -0.60 -8.42 14.48
C THR A 75 0.42 -7.79 13.53
N GLU A 76 0.98 -8.58 12.61
CA GLU A 76 1.91 -8.09 11.58
C GLU A 76 1.27 -7.00 10.70
N MET A 77 0.06 -7.27 10.17
CA MET A 77 -0.69 -6.30 9.36
C MET A 77 -0.95 -4.98 10.10
N VAL A 78 -1.37 -5.06 11.37
CA VAL A 78 -1.63 -3.87 12.20
C VAL A 78 -0.35 -3.11 12.50
N GLN A 79 0.74 -3.81 12.82
CA GLN A 79 2.05 -3.19 13.07
C GLN A 79 2.60 -2.48 11.83
N GLU A 80 2.41 -3.05 10.64
CA GLU A 80 2.78 -2.42 9.38
C GLU A 80 2.03 -1.09 9.19
N LEU A 81 0.70 -1.07 9.39
CA LEU A 81 -0.08 0.17 9.32
C LEU A 81 0.30 1.18 10.41
N ILE A 82 0.69 0.73 11.59
CA ILE A 82 1.21 1.60 12.66
C ILE A 82 2.53 2.25 12.25
N LYS A 83 3.48 1.49 11.69
CA LYS A 83 4.76 2.00 11.18
C LYS A 83 4.54 3.02 10.07
N LEU A 84 3.63 2.71 9.15
CA LEU A 84 3.20 3.60 8.08
C LEU A 84 2.66 4.92 8.62
N VAL A 85 1.76 4.88 9.61
CA VAL A 85 1.17 6.09 10.20
C VAL A 85 2.22 6.92 10.95
N GLY A 86 3.16 6.27 11.65
CA GLY A 86 4.13 6.92 12.51
C GLY A 86 5.12 7.85 11.79
N GLN A 87 5.21 7.79 10.46
CA GLN A 87 6.12 8.64 9.68
C GLN A 87 5.51 9.99 9.26
N PHE A 88 4.19 10.15 9.37
CA PHE A 88 3.51 11.34 8.88
C PHE A 88 3.55 12.46 9.92
N ASP A 89 3.90 13.65 9.47
CA ASP A 89 3.89 14.87 10.26
C ASP A 89 2.58 15.62 10.02
N GLU A 90 1.69 15.68 11.02
CA GLU A 90 0.37 16.30 10.96
C GLU A 90 0.40 17.84 10.82
N SER A 91 1.58 18.47 10.91
CA SER A 91 1.73 19.91 10.67
C SER A 91 1.56 20.32 9.19
N HIS A 92 1.59 19.35 8.27
CA HIS A 92 1.42 19.58 6.84
C HIS A 92 0.02 19.14 6.38
N SER A 93 -0.60 19.91 5.46
CA SER A 93 -1.96 19.62 4.97
C SER A 93 -2.05 18.28 4.24
N ASP A 94 -1.07 17.99 3.37
CA ASP A 94 -1.12 16.83 2.47
C ASP A 94 -1.00 15.51 3.25
N THR A 95 -0.21 15.51 4.31
CA THR A 95 -0.08 14.36 5.24
C THR A 95 -1.34 14.16 6.07
N THR A 96 -2.02 15.26 6.43
CA THR A 96 -3.30 15.20 7.15
C THR A 96 -4.38 14.54 6.29
N GLU A 97 -4.47 14.88 5.00
CA GLU A 97 -5.43 14.26 4.08
C GLU A 97 -5.17 12.76 3.89
N MET A 98 -3.91 12.35 3.75
CA MET A 98 -3.53 10.94 3.67
C MET A 98 -3.90 10.18 4.96
N LEU A 99 -3.59 10.76 6.12
CA LEU A 99 -3.95 10.17 7.41
C LEU A 99 -5.46 10.03 7.59
N GLN A 100 -6.23 11.00 7.10
CA GLN A 100 -7.68 10.94 7.12
C GLN A 100 -8.21 9.83 6.20
N ALA A 101 -7.70 9.71 4.97
CA ALA A 101 -8.08 8.62 4.07
C ALA A 101 -7.77 7.24 4.67
N LEU A 102 -6.60 7.07 5.29
CA LEU A 102 -6.25 5.83 5.98
C LEU A 102 -7.12 5.57 7.21
N ARG A 103 -7.48 6.61 7.97
CA ARG A 103 -8.41 6.51 9.10
C ARG A 103 -9.81 6.07 8.66
N ASP A 104 -10.31 6.65 7.58
CA ASP A 104 -11.59 6.30 6.97
C ASP A 104 -11.60 4.84 6.52
N PHE A 105 -10.48 4.36 5.95
CA PHE A 105 -10.32 2.94 5.62
C PHE A 105 -10.37 2.05 6.87
N VAL A 106 -9.53 2.32 7.87
CA VAL A 106 -9.46 1.51 9.10
C VAL A 106 -10.79 1.50 9.85
N SER A 107 -11.51 2.61 9.85
CA SER A 107 -12.79 2.72 10.57
C SER A 107 -13.99 2.24 9.75
N GLY A 108 -13.95 2.41 8.44
CA GLY A 108 -15.09 2.23 7.54
C GLY A 108 -15.05 0.99 6.67
N ASP A 109 -13.91 0.29 6.58
CA ASP A 109 -13.73 -0.92 5.78
C ASP A 109 -13.99 -0.70 4.27
N THR A 110 -13.73 0.51 3.76
CA THR A 110 -13.98 0.86 2.35
C THR A 110 -12.69 0.98 1.54
N LEU A 111 -12.56 0.18 0.48
CA LEU A 111 -11.38 0.24 -0.39
C LEU A 111 -11.23 1.58 -1.12
N ASP A 112 -12.30 2.35 -1.32
CA ASP A 112 -12.18 3.71 -1.85
C ASP A 112 -11.30 4.60 -0.96
N ALA A 113 -11.47 4.53 0.37
CA ALA A 113 -10.64 5.27 1.30
C ALA A 113 -9.17 4.81 1.27
N LEU A 114 -8.94 3.50 1.13
CA LEU A 114 -7.59 2.97 0.90
C LEU A 114 -7.00 3.48 -0.41
N PHE A 115 -7.78 3.50 -1.49
CA PHE A 115 -7.33 3.99 -2.80
C PHE A 115 -7.08 5.50 -2.81
N ARG A 116 -7.86 6.30 -2.05
CA ARG A 116 -7.56 7.71 -1.83
C ARG A 116 -6.17 7.88 -1.20
N PHE A 117 -5.83 7.07 -0.19
CA PHE A 117 -4.49 7.05 0.39
C PHE A 117 -3.42 6.62 -0.62
N THR A 118 -3.59 5.48 -1.30
CA THR A 118 -2.55 4.95 -2.20
C THR A 118 -2.34 5.78 -3.46
N ARG A 119 -3.33 6.57 -3.90
CA ARG A 119 -3.16 7.56 -4.99
C ARG A 119 -2.35 8.78 -4.56
N ALA A 120 -2.47 9.22 -3.31
CA ALA A 120 -1.72 10.36 -2.77
C ALA A 120 -0.29 9.99 -2.36
N PHE A 121 -0.10 8.77 -1.84
CA PHE A 121 1.17 8.27 -1.33
C PHE A 121 2.38 8.39 -2.29
N PRO A 122 2.26 8.14 -3.62
CA PRO A 122 3.35 8.31 -4.59
C PRO A 122 4.07 9.66 -4.52
N VAL A 123 3.30 10.75 -4.40
CA VAL A 123 3.82 12.12 -4.38
C VAL A 123 4.63 12.34 -3.11
N TYR A 124 4.05 11.93 -1.98
CA TYR A 124 4.72 11.97 -0.69
C TYR A 124 6.00 11.14 -0.69
N TYR A 125 5.93 9.90 -1.17
CA TYR A 125 7.07 8.98 -1.23
C TYR A 125 8.23 9.61 -2.00
N ILE A 126 7.97 10.07 -3.22
CA ILE A 126 8.99 10.65 -4.07
C ILE A 126 9.55 11.93 -3.45
N GLY A 127 8.69 12.85 -2.99
CA GLY A 127 9.13 14.13 -2.40
C GLY A 127 9.99 13.96 -1.15
N MET A 128 9.68 12.98 -0.30
CA MET A 128 10.52 12.66 0.86
C MET A 128 11.87 12.06 0.45
N ARG A 129 11.89 11.21 -0.59
CA ARG A 129 13.12 10.60 -1.09
C ARG A 129 14.05 11.61 -1.76
N GLU A 130 13.51 12.62 -2.43
CA GLU A 130 14.32 13.73 -2.96
C GLU A 130 14.98 14.55 -1.85
N ARG A 131 14.37 14.59 -0.67
CA ARG A 131 14.94 15.19 0.55
C ARG A 131 15.86 14.23 1.31
N ASN A 132 16.25 13.10 0.72
CA ASN A 132 17.03 12.03 1.33
C ASN A 132 16.43 11.47 2.63
N LYS A 133 15.11 11.57 2.80
CA LYS A 133 14.42 10.98 3.96
C LYS A 133 14.02 9.54 3.67
N TYR A 134 14.12 8.71 4.72
CA TYR A 134 13.55 7.36 4.68
C TYR A 134 12.03 7.44 4.64
N VAL A 135 11.41 6.56 3.86
CA VAL A 135 9.95 6.45 3.74
C VAL A 135 9.60 4.99 3.91
N HIS A 136 8.65 4.71 4.79
CA HIS A 136 8.09 3.39 4.97
C HIS A 136 6.89 3.23 4.03
N ALA A 137 6.97 2.29 3.09
CA ALA A 137 5.88 1.90 2.21
C ALA A 137 5.34 0.54 2.64
N ILE A 138 4.01 0.36 2.53
CA ILE A 138 3.33 -0.89 2.88
C ILE A 138 3.94 -2.04 2.07
N GLN A 139 4.18 -3.16 2.74
CA GLN A 139 4.58 -4.39 2.05
C GLN A 139 3.50 -4.92 1.11
N GLU A 140 3.94 -5.41 -0.05
CA GLU A 140 3.08 -5.93 -1.13
C GLU A 140 2.13 -7.04 -0.66
N ASP A 141 2.62 -7.99 0.14
CA ASP A 141 1.84 -9.10 0.68
C ASP A 141 0.84 -8.66 1.75
N ILE A 142 1.22 -7.73 2.63
CA ILE A 142 0.29 -7.13 3.59
C ILE A 142 -0.84 -6.38 2.87
N LEU A 143 -0.50 -5.61 1.83
CA LEU A 143 -1.48 -4.90 1.02
C LEU A 143 -2.44 -5.86 0.30
N GLU A 144 -1.91 -6.92 -0.32
CA GLU A 144 -2.69 -7.99 -0.95
C GLU A 144 -3.68 -8.63 0.02
N ARG A 145 -3.23 -8.96 1.23
CA ARG A 145 -4.09 -9.53 2.27
C ARG A 145 -5.18 -8.57 2.71
N ILE A 146 -4.83 -7.31 3.00
CA ILE A 146 -5.81 -6.29 3.41
C ILE A 146 -6.90 -6.13 2.34
N ILE A 147 -6.50 -6.03 1.07
CA ILE A 147 -7.43 -5.86 -0.05
C ILE A 147 -8.32 -7.10 -0.21
N THR A 148 -7.74 -8.29 -0.26
CA THR A 148 -8.48 -9.55 -0.46
C THR A 148 -9.42 -9.87 0.70
N MET A 149 -9.03 -9.55 1.94
CA MET A 149 -9.91 -9.69 3.10
C MET A 149 -11.09 -8.69 3.09
N THR A 150 -10.92 -7.53 2.46
CA THR A 150 -11.96 -6.52 2.36
C THR A 150 -12.89 -6.76 1.16
N GLU A 151 -12.32 -7.13 0.01
CA GLU A 151 -13.04 -7.46 -1.23
C GLU A 151 -12.44 -8.73 -1.86
N PRO A 152 -12.98 -9.92 -1.53
CA PRO A 152 -12.46 -11.19 -2.03
C PRO A 152 -12.46 -11.33 -3.56
N ARG A 153 -13.35 -10.61 -4.27
CA ARG A 153 -13.40 -10.66 -5.74
C ARG A 153 -12.13 -10.12 -6.39
N TYR A 154 -11.37 -9.27 -5.69
CA TYR A 154 -10.13 -8.72 -6.23
C TYR A 154 -8.97 -9.71 -6.20
N ALA A 155 -9.09 -10.87 -5.54
CA ALA A 155 -8.09 -11.94 -5.61
C ALA A 155 -7.79 -12.34 -7.07
N GLU A 156 -8.80 -12.39 -7.93
CA GLU A 156 -8.64 -12.69 -9.35
C GLU A 156 -7.71 -11.71 -10.08
N ILE A 157 -7.77 -10.43 -9.71
CA ILE A 157 -6.88 -9.38 -10.26
C ILE A 157 -5.47 -9.57 -9.71
N LEU A 158 -5.36 -9.81 -8.41
CA LEU A 158 -4.09 -9.85 -7.69
C LEU A 158 -3.30 -11.13 -7.98
N GLU A 159 -3.96 -12.21 -8.39
CA GLU A 159 -3.35 -13.48 -8.81
C GLU A 159 -2.93 -13.47 -10.29
N ASP A 160 -3.44 -12.54 -11.10
CA ASP A 160 -3.12 -12.44 -12.52
C ASP A 160 -1.66 -12.05 -12.77
N GLU A 161 -0.98 -12.83 -13.62
CA GLU A 161 0.43 -12.62 -13.93
C GLU A 161 0.65 -11.31 -14.70
N GLY A 162 -0.25 -10.97 -15.63
CA GLY A 162 -0.19 -9.74 -16.41
C GLY A 162 -0.27 -8.49 -15.52
N PHE A 163 -1.24 -8.47 -14.62
CA PHE A 163 -1.39 -7.43 -13.60
C PHE A 163 -0.11 -7.29 -12.76
N ARG A 164 0.44 -8.40 -12.23
CA ARG A 164 1.66 -8.41 -11.42
C ARG A 164 2.88 -7.89 -12.20
N ASN A 165 3.01 -8.27 -13.48
CA ASN A 165 4.09 -7.81 -14.35
C ASN A 165 4.01 -6.30 -14.61
N ILE A 166 2.82 -5.76 -14.84
CA ILE A 166 2.61 -4.32 -15.01
C ILE A 166 2.85 -3.56 -13.70
N ALA A 167 2.35 -4.06 -12.57
CA ALA A 167 2.62 -3.46 -11.25
C ALA A 167 4.13 -3.44 -10.94
N TYR A 168 4.86 -4.51 -11.26
CA TYR A 168 6.31 -4.55 -11.18
C TYR A 168 6.97 -3.49 -12.06
N ALA A 169 6.51 -3.30 -13.31
CA ALA A 169 7.07 -2.30 -14.21
C ALA A 169 6.86 -0.87 -13.67
N ILE A 170 5.67 -0.57 -13.13
CA ILE A 170 5.40 0.72 -12.48
C ILE A 170 6.39 0.94 -11.33
N ARG A 171 6.58 -0.06 -10.46
CA ARG A 171 7.54 -0.01 -9.35
C ARG A 171 8.98 0.17 -9.82
N ALA A 172 9.36 -0.55 -10.88
CA ALA A 172 10.67 -0.48 -11.50
C ALA A 172 10.99 0.93 -12.02
N SER A 173 10.00 1.61 -12.62
CA SER A 173 10.12 2.97 -13.16
C SER A 173 9.95 4.09 -12.14
N THR A 174 9.55 3.79 -10.90
CA THR A 174 9.24 4.80 -9.89
C THR A 174 10.11 4.57 -8.65
N VAL A 175 9.63 3.77 -7.71
CA VAL A 175 10.27 3.49 -6.41
C VAL A 175 11.68 2.95 -6.57
N ILE A 176 11.87 1.92 -7.41
CA ILE A 176 13.17 1.27 -7.60
C ILE A 176 14.14 2.21 -8.34
N ALA A 177 13.68 2.88 -9.39
CA ALA A 177 14.49 3.87 -10.11
C ALA A 177 14.96 5.00 -9.17
N GLN A 178 14.06 5.50 -8.31
CA GLN A 178 14.40 6.56 -7.35
C GLN A 178 15.45 6.08 -6.33
N TYR A 179 15.34 4.84 -5.85
CA TYR A 179 16.34 4.25 -4.98
C TYR A 179 17.69 4.07 -5.66
N GLN A 180 17.71 3.53 -6.88
CA GLN A 180 18.94 3.35 -7.67
C GLN A 180 19.63 4.68 -7.95
N LYS A 181 18.86 5.72 -8.30
CA LYS A 181 19.35 7.09 -8.51
C LYS A 181 20.03 7.64 -7.26
N ALA A 182 19.47 7.40 -6.07
CA ALA A 182 20.07 7.80 -4.80
C ALA A 182 21.39 7.06 -4.49
N GLN A 183 21.55 5.83 -4.99
CA GLN A 183 22.80 5.05 -4.92
C GLN A 183 23.81 5.40 -6.03
N GLY A 184 23.55 6.42 -6.84
CA GLY A 184 24.41 6.82 -7.96
C GLY A 184 24.22 6.01 -9.25
N ASN A 185 23.32 5.01 -9.26
CA ASN A 185 22.98 4.28 -10.48
C ASN A 185 21.84 5.00 -11.23
N ARG A 186 22.21 5.72 -12.29
CA ARG A 186 21.28 6.53 -13.11
C ARG A 186 21.00 5.91 -14.48
N LYS A 187 21.08 4.58 -14.60
CA LYS A 187 20.84 3.87 -15.87
C LYS A 187 19.40 3.99 -16.37
N TYR A 188 18.46 4.27 -15.48
CA TYR A 188 17.05 4.40 -15.80
C TYR A 188 16.47 5.67 -15.20
N ASP A 189 15.51 6.26 -15.92
CA ASP A 189 14.83 7.47 -15.51
C ASP A 189 13.69 7.17 -14.53
N VAL A 190 13.48 8.12 -13.60
CA VAL A 190 12.38 8.07 -12.64
C VAL A 190 11.15 8.72 -13.27
N ARG A 191 10.05 7.98 -13.36
CA ARG A 191 8.79 8.48 -13.92
C ARG A 191 7.92 9.16 -12.87
N TYR A 192 8.24 10.43 -12.64
CA TYR A 192 7.45 11.31 -11.78
C TYR A 192 6.02 11.46 -12.30
N GLY A 193 5.03 11.48 -11.40
CA GLY A 193 3.62 11.71 -11.75
C GLY A 193 2.88 10.53 -12.39
N LEU A 194 3.54 9.40 -12.68
CA LEU A 194 2.93 8.24 -13.33
C LEU A 194 1.64 7.77 -12.63
N GLY A 195 1.66 7.63 -11.29
CA GLY A 195 0.46 7.23 -10.55
C GLY A 195 -0.70 8.22 -10.66
N GLN A 196 -0.42 9.53 -10.66
CA GLN A 196 -1.45 10.56 -10.83
C GLN A 196 -2.03 10.56 -12.24
N GLU A 197 -1.17 10.36 -13.25
CA GLU A 197 -1.59 10.26 -14.65
C GLU A 197 -2.53 9.08 -14.87
N LEU A 198 -2.14 7.89 -14.40
CA LEU A 198 -2.95 6.68 -14.49
C LEU A 198 -4.31 6.85 -13.79
N ALA A 199 -4.32 7.41 -12.56
CA ALA A 199 -5.56 7.67 -11.83
C ALA A 199 -6.46 8.71 -12.52
N ARG A 200 -5.88 9.74 -13.15
CA ARG A 200 -6.66 10.74 -13.88
C ARG A 200 -7.28 10.15 -15.14
N LYS A 201 -6.52 9.30 -15.86
CA LYS A 201 -6.94 8.68 -17.11
C LYS A 201 -7.89 7.49 -16.90
N SER A 202 -7.90 6.88 -15.72
CA SER A 202 -8.77 5.75 -15.40
C SER A 202 -10.27 6.05 -15.44
N ARG A 203 -10.68 7.32 -15.44
CA ARG A 203 -12.09 7.75 -15.56
C ARG A 203 -12.74 7.35 -16.88
N TYR A 204 -11.94 7.16 -17.93
CA TYR A 204 -12.41 6.71 -19.23
C TYR A 204 -11.54 5.55 -19.68
N GLU A 205 -12.17 4.43 -20.00
CA GLU A 205 -11.47 3.17 -20.29
C GLU A 205 -10.44 3.28 -21.42
N ALA A 206 -10.84 3.87 -22.56
CA ALA A 206 -9.96 4.05 -23.71
C ALA A 206 -8.76 4.95 -23.40
N ASP A 207 -8.97 6.00 -22.60
CA ASP A 207 -7.90 6.90 -22.13
C ASP A 207 -6.91 6.16 -21.23
N PHE A 208 -7.42 5.30 -20.35
CA PHE A 208 -6.61 4.49 -19.46
C PHE A 208 -5.79 3.44 -20.21
N ILE A 209 -6.43 2.69 -21.11
CA ILE A 209 -5.76 1.69 -21.96
C ILE A 209 -4.67 2.36 -22.79
N THR A 210 -4.95 3.54 -23.35
CA THR A 210 -3.97 4.32 -24.12
C THR A 210 -2.78 4.74 -23.26
N ALA A 211 -3.03 5.32 -22.08
CA ALA A 211 -1.98 5.76 -21.17
C ALA A 211 -1.13 4.58 -20.68
N LEU A 212 -1.76 3.44 -20.37
CA LEU A 212 -1.08 2.23 -19.94
C LEU A 212 -0.22 1.65 -21.08
N SER A 213 -0.76 1.56 -22.29
CA SER A 213 -0.04 1.06 -23.46
C SER A 213 1.19 1.92 -23.80
N ASP A 214 1.05 3.25 -23.74
CA ASP A 214 2.17 4.18 -23.93
C ASP A 214 3.24 4.03 -22.85
N PHE A 215 2.84 3.88 -21.57
CA PHE A 215 3.77 3.58 -20.49
C PHE A 215 4.57 2.31 -20.78
N MET A 216 3.88 1.23 -21.14
CA MET A 216 4.48 -0.08 -21.40
C MET A 216 5.43 -0.07 -22.60
N PHE A 217 5.05 0.59 -23.69
CA PHE A 217 5.91 0.78 -24.85
C PHE A 217 7.20 1.51 -24.47
N LYS A 218 7.07 2.66 -23.78
CA LYS A 218 8.24 3.44 -23.33
C LYS A 218 9.10 2.65 -22.34
N PHE A 219 8.50 1.82 -21.48
CA PHE A 219 9.23 0.99 -20.52
C PHE A 219 10.09 -0.07 -21.22
N ASN A 220 9.50 -0.79 -22.18
CA ASN A 220 10.23 -1.79 -22.95
C ASN A 220 11.32 -1.17 -23.84
N ALA A 221 11.06 0.00 -24.42
CA ALA A 221 12.05 0.74 -25.22
C ALA A 221 13.25 1.19 -24.36
N GLU A 222 13.01 1.72 -23.16
CA GLU A 222 14.07 2.08 -22.20
C GLU A 222 14.91 0.85 -21.82
N ASN A 223 14.26 -0.29 -21.54
CA ASN A 223 14.97 -1.53 -21.24
C ASN A 223 15.87 -1.98 -22.41
N ALA A 224 15.38 -1.91 -23.65
CA ALA A 224 16.14 -2.26 -24.85
C ALA A 224 17.35 -1.34 -25.05
N GLN A 225 17.17 -0.03 -24.88
CA GLN A 225 18.25 0.95 -24.98
C GLN A 225 19.34 0.70 -23.94
N VAL A 226 18.97 0.46 -22.68
CA VAL A 226 19.95 0.16 -21.61
C VAL A 226 20.67 -1.16 -21.89
N MET A 227 19.97 -2.19 -22.39
CA MET A 227 20.59 -3.45 -22.81
C MET A 227 21.66 -3.24 -23.89
N GLU A 228 21.38 -2.39 -24.88
CA GLU A 228 22.30 -2.10 -25.97
C GLU A 228 23.54 -1.32 -25.51
N VAL A 229 23.35 -0.29 -24.66
CA VAL A 229 24.44 0.56 -24.17
C VAL A 229 25.35 -0.18 -23.20
N THR A 230 24.83 -1.18 -22.48
CA THR A 230 25.54 -1.84 -21.37
C THR A 230 26.20 -3.18 -21.77
N LYS A 231 26.36 -3.47 -23.07
CA LYS A 231 26.92 -4.72 -23.63
C LYS A 231 28.07 -5.30 -22.77
N GLY A 232 27.86 -6.49 -22.20
CA GLY A 232 28.88 -7.28 -21.52
C GLY A 232 29.01 -7.09 -19.99
N GLN A 233 28.39 -6.07 -19.39
CA GLN A 233 28.19 -6.05 -17.94
C GLN A 233 26.91 -6.84 -17.62
N ARG A 234 26.80 -7.50 -16.45
CA ARG A 234 25.52 -7.96 -15.91
C ARG A 234 24.91 -6.82 -15.09
N PRO A 235 23.98 -6.01 -15.60
CA PRO A 235 23.28 -5.02 -14.79
C PRO A 235 21.96 -5.65 -14.33
N PRO A 236 21.23 -5.03 -13.39
CA PRO A 236 19.89 -5.51 -13.07
C PRO A 236 18.98 -5.23 -14.26
N TYR A 237 18.81 -6.21 -15.15
CA TYR A 237 17.86 -6.14 -16.24
C TYR A 237 16.45 -6.17 -15.64
N ARG A 238 15.65 -5.16 -16.00
CA ARG A 238 14.22 -5.16 -15.72
C ARG A 238 13.56 -6.20 -16.61
N ARG A 239 12.62 -6.97 -16.05
CA ARG A 239 11.78 -7.87 -16.85
C ARG A 239 10.97 -7.05 -17.84
N SER A 240 11.00 -7.41 -19.12
CA SER A 240 10.21 -6.75 -20.16
C SER A 240 8.76 -7.22 -20.07
N ILE A 241 7.84 -6.31 -20.37
CA ILE A 241 6.41 -6.62 -20.38
C ILE A 241 6.05 -7.29 -21.70
N GLN A 242 5.30 -8.38 -21.63
CA GLN A 242 4.88 -9.18 -22.77
C GLN A 242 3.54 -8.70 -23.33
N THR A 243 3.26 -9.05 -24.59
CA THR A 243 1.96 -8.77 -25.21
C THR A 243 0.81 -9.49 -24.48
N SER A 244 1.08 -10.66 -23.90
CA SER A 244 0.12 -11.40 -23.06
C SER A 244 -0.27 -10.63 -21.80
N ASP A 245 0.65 -9.87 -21.21
CA ASP A 245 0.37 -9.06 -20.02
C ASP A 245 -0.64 -7.94 -20.35
N ILE A 246 -0.51 -7.33 -21.54
CA ILE A 246 -1.46 -6.33 -22.06
C ILE A 246 -2.84 -6.95 -22.19
N GLY A 247 -2.92 -8.10 -22.89
CA GLY A 247 -4.18 -8.79 -23.13
C GLY A 247 -4.90 -9.15 -21.82
N SER A 248 -4.14 -9.62 -20.81
CA SER A 248 -4.73 -9.96 -19.52
C SER A 248 -5.28 -8.75 -18.79
N VAL A 249 -4.55 -7.63 -18.77
CA VAL A 249 -5.02 -6.42 -18.09
C VAL A 249 -6.19 -5.76 -18.80
N VAL A 250 -6.26 -5.81 -20.13
CA VAL A 250 -7.47 -5.38 -20.87
C VAL A 250 -8.69 -6.24 -20.47
N ALA A 251 -8.54 -7.56 -20.42
CA ALA A 251 -9.63 -8.44 -19.97
C ALA A 251 -10.02 -8.22 -18.49
N LEU A 252 -9.09 -7.79 -17.64
CA LEU A 252 -9.40 -7.38 -16.26
C LEU A 252 -10.15 -6.03 -16.22
N ILE A 253 -9.78 -5.07 -17.07
CA ILE A 253 -10.50 -3.79 -17.21
C ILE A 253 -11.94 -4.02 -17.65
N ASP A 254 -12.18 -4.88 -18.64
CA ASP A 254 -13.53 -5.22 -19.11
C ASP A 254 -14.41 -5.81 -17.99
N ARG A 255 -13.81 -6.57 -17.07
CA ARG A 255 -14.52 -7.26 -15.97
C ARG A 255 -14.73 -6.40 -14.72
N PHE A 256 -13.72 -5.62 -14.33
CA PHE A 256 -13.67 -4.92 -13.04
C PHE A 256 -13.74 -3.39 -13.16
N GLY A 257 -13.58 -2.85 -14.37
CA GLY A 257 -13.54 -1.42 -14.65
C GLY A 257 -12.14 -0.82 -14.52
N SER A 258 -11.88 0.19 -15.36
CA SER A 258 -10.57 0.86 -15.46
C SER A 258 -10.13 1.52 -14.15
N GLU A 259 -11.05 2.11 -13.39
CA GLU A 259 -10.71 2.77 -12.11
C GLU A 259 -10.18 1.79 -11.06
N ILE A 260 -10.77 0.61 -10.93
CA ILE A 260 -10.33 -0.40 -9.97
C ILE A 260 -8.95 -0.91 -10.35
N ILE A 261 -8.74 -1.27 -11.63
CA ILE A 261 -7.44 -1.74 -12.12
C ILE A 261 -6.36 -0.66 -11.95
N ALA A 262 -6.66 0.60 -12.26
CA ALA A 262 -5.73 1.70 -12.05
C ALA A 262 -5.36 1.87 -10.57
N ASN A 263 -6.34 1.87 -9.68
CA ASN A 263 -6.12 2.02 -8.24
C ASN A 263 -5.25 0.90 -7.67
N LEU A 264 -5.50 -0.34 -8.08
CA LEU A 264 -4.71 -1.50 -7.68
C LEU A 264 -3.30 -1.43 -8.27
N LEU A 265 -3.14 -1.12 -9.57
CA LEU A 265 -1.81 -0.95 -10.19
C LEU A 265 -0.98 0.13 -9.50
N ILE A 266 -1.59 1.24 -9.10
CA ILE A 266 -0.91 2.30 -8.33
C ILE A 266 -0.54 1.79 -6.93
N ALA A 267 -1.48 1.17 -6.22
CA ALA A 267 -1.23 0.68 -4.87
C ALA A 267 -0.07 -0.33 -4.84
N PHE A 268 -0.08 -1.31 -5.75
CA PHE A 268 0.98 -2.31 -5.86
C PHE A 268 2.27 -1.76 -6.48
N GLY A 269 2.18 -0.85 -7.44
CA GLY A 269 3.33 -0.20 -8.06
C GLY A 269 4.18 0.62 -7.08
N TYR A 270 3.58 1.10 -5.99
CA TYR A 270 4.30 1.83 -4.93
C TYR A 270 4.45 1.07 -3.62
N ALA A 271 3.94 -0.17 -3.55
CA ALA A 271 4.20 -1.08 -2.45
C ALA A 271 5.66 -1.55 -2.44
N ARG A 272 6.17 -1.84 -1.24
CA ARG A 272 7.52 -2.37 -1.05
C ARG A 272 7.49 -3.90 -1.17
N GLN A 273 8.47 -4.47 -1.86
CA GLN A 273 8.68 -5.92 -1.82
C GLN A 273 9.30 -6.35 -0.49
N PRO A 274 8.91 -7.52 0.06
CA PRO A 274 9.61 -8.10 1.20
C PRO A 274 11.10 -8.26 0.86
N ARG A 275 11.99 -7.91 1.80
CA ARG A 275 13.42 -8.16 1.64
C ARG A 275 13.61 -9.67 1.67
N LYS A 276 14.29 -10.23 0.67
CA LYS A 276 14.55 -11.67 0.60
C LYS A 276 15.61 -12.17 1.60
N ASN A 277 16.15 -11.31 2.47
CA ASN A 277 17.17 -11.65 3.46
C ASN A 277 16.70 -11.20 4.85
N ASP A 278 16.11 -12.14 5.59
CA ASP A 278 16.16 -12.23 7.07
C ASP A 278 16.30 -13.73 7.46
N ALA A 279 17.07 -14.46 6.64
CA ALA A 279 17.58 -15.78 6.95
C ALA A 279 19.07 -15.81 6.54
N GLY A 280 19.92 -15.34 7.45
CA GLY A 280 21.38 -15.53 7.38
C GLY A 280 22.16 -14.44 6.66
N GLU A 281 22.38 -13.32 7.33
CA GLU A 281 23.58 -12.49 7.21
C GLU A 281 23.66 -11.68 8.50
N ALA A 282 24.14 -12.36 9.56
CA ALA A 282 24.58 -11.72 10.78
C ALA A 282 25.95 -11.09 10.50
N ASP A 283 26.06 -9.80 10.81
CA ASP A 283 27.25 -8.98 11.03
C ASP A 283 28.59 -9.70 10.85
N ASP A 284 29.26 -9.40 9.75
CA ASP A 284 30.73 -9.38 9.69
C ASP A 284 31.15 -8.06 9.05
N ASP A 285 31.15 -7.01 9.86
CA ASP A 285 31.89 -5.77 9.60
C ASP A 285 32.20 -5.14 10.98
N SER A 286 33.15 -5.78 11.66
CA SER A 286 33.93 -5.14 12.72
C SER A 286 35.40 -5.40 12.46
N GLU A 287 36.02 -4.52 11.67
CA GLU A 287 37.44 -4.14 11.77
C GLU A 287 37.61 -2.63 11.51
#